data_AF-A0A6A4VCD9-F1
#
_entry.id   AF-A0A6A4VCD9-F1
#
_cell.length_a   1.000
_cell.length_b   1.000
_cell.length_c   1.000
_cell.angle_alpha   90.00
_cell.angle_beta   90.00
_cell.angle_gamma   90.00
#
_symmetry.space_group_name_H-M   'P 1'
#
loop_
_entity.id
_entity.type
_entity.pdbx_description
1 polymer ?
#
loop_
_entity_poly.entity_id
_entity_poly.type
_entity_poly.pdbx_seq_one_letter_code
_entity_poly.pdbx_strand_id
1 'polypeptide(L)'
;MNYPKPLLPSTIEVGGMHCTKGQPLPKDLTEFLGDSEFVYFSMGSVARPQDITRAQKSEILTALGSLPYKVLLKWDTTDRSGIPSNILPSKWLPQQDLLASGKCRLFISHGGYASLVESVCHGVPMVMLPVSIDQHANAAQAVQLGIAEILPWDRLTSEGLKTAVDAALSPAHRSASRYRQQLLRSQPVPPRDLAVHWVEHVMHHGGAPHLRSVGAELNFFQYYSLDVLAFLLAVLLLALKLMVCVVRGCWRCVCGRRAVAESEAQMKRAKQE
;
A
#
# COMPACT_ATOMS: atom_id res chain seq x y z
N MET A 1 -8.34 2.22 -4.35
CA MET A 1 -7.34 2.35 -3.26
C MET A 1 -5.98 1.92 -3.77
N ASN A 2 -5.85 0.74 -4.37
CA ASN A 2 -4.59 0.27 -4.96
C ASN A 2 -4.18 1.03 -6.22
N TYR A 3 -2.87 1.02 -6.52
CA TYR A 3 -2.36 1.42 -7.82
C TYR A 3 -2.86 0.46 -8.91
N PRO A 4 -3.12 0.95 -10.14
CA PRO A 4 -3.46 0.10 -11.27
C PRO A 4 -2.35 -0.93 -11.49
N LYS A 5 -2.72 -2.22 -11.55
CA LYS A 5 -1.79 -3.31 -11.82
C LYS A 5 -2.50 -4.44 -12.57
N PRO A 6 -1.80 -5.19 -13.43
CA PRO A 6 -2.37 -6.40 -14.00
C PRO A 6 -2.61 -7.42 -12.88
N LEU A 7 -3.79 -8.02 -12.89
CA LEU A 7 -4.17 -9.08 -11.97
C LEU A 7 -4.25 -10.41 -12.74
N LEU A 8 -3.90 -11.49 -12.06
CA LEU A 8 -4.18 -12.83 -12.57
C LEU A 8 -5.71 -13.06 -12.56
N PRO A 9 -6.25 -13.91 -13.47
CA PRO A 9 -7.66 -14.28 -13.44
C PRO A 9 -8.12 -14.88 -12.11
N SER A 10 -7.20 -15.49 -11.34
CA SER A 10 -7.45 -16.02 -9.99
C SER A 10 -7.50 -14.96 -8.89
N THR A 11 -7.21 -13.70 -9.18
CA THR A 11 -7.19 -12.61 -8.18
C THR A 11 -8.41 -11.74 -8.33
N ILE A 12 -9.39 -11.95 -7.44
CA ILE A 12 -10.65 -11.22 -7.44
C ILE A 12 -10.62 -10.15 -6.34
N GLU A 13 -10.81 -8.89 -6.73
CA GLU A 13 -10.89 -7.79 -5.78
C GLU A 13 -12.31 -7.67 -5.18
N VAL A 14 -12.41 -7.89 -3.87
CA VAL A 14 -13.66 -7.80 -3.09
C VAL A 14 -13.56 -6.73 -1.99
N GLY A 15 -12.86 -5.64 -2.31
CA GLY A 15 -12.60 -4.55 -1.37
C GLY A 15 -13.88 -3.88 -0.88
N GLY A 16 -13.96 -3.60 0.42
CA GLY A 16 -15.13 -2.97 1.05
C GLY A 16 -16.25 -3.93 1.44
N MET A 17 -16.04 -5.25 1.37
CA MET A 17 -17.02 -6.25 1.81
C MET A 17 -17.46 -6.12 3.27
N HIS A 18 -16.61 -5.54 4.14
CA HIS A 18 -16.91 -5.29 5.54
C HIS A 18 -17.65 -3.96 5.78
N CYS A 19 -17.84 -3.14 4.76
CA CYS A 19 -18.54 -1.88 4.90
C CYS A 19 -20.04 -2.11 5.01
N THR A 20 -20.62 -1.71 6.12
CA THR A 20 -22.04 -1.90 6.43
C THR A 20 -22.82 -0.62 6.20
N LYS A 21 -24.15 -0.75 6.08
CA LYS A 21 -25.05 0.38 6.28
C LYS A 21 -25.04 0.73 7.76
N GLY A 22 -24.80 1.99 8.08
CA GLY A 22 -24.77 2.47 9.47
C GLY A 22 -26.06 2.17 10.20
N GLN A 23 -25.92 1.72 11.45
CA GLN A 23 -27.02 1.54 12.40
C GLN A 23 -27.20 2.80 13.27
N PRO A 24 -28.36 2.96 13.92
CA PRO A 24 -28.56 4.01 14.90
C PRO A 24 -27.52 3.95 16.02
N LEU A 25 -26.96 5.11 16.39
CA LEU A 25 -25.97 5.19 17.45
C LEU A 25 -26.60 4.88 18.83
N PRO A 26 -25.85 4.26 19.75
CA PRO A 26 -26.25 4.09 21.15
C PRO A 26 -26.68 5.42 21.81
N LYS A 27 -27.62 5.33 22.76
CA LYS A 27 -28.26 6.50 23.39
C LYS A 27 -27.26 7.46 24.03
N ASP A 28 -26.29 6.92 24.77
CA ASP A 28 -25.21 7.66 25.42
C ASP A 28 -24.40 8.50 24.41
N LEU A 29 -24.10 7.93 23.24
CA LEU A 29 -23.41 8.65 22.17
C LEU A 29 -24.33 9.72 21.55
N THR A 30 -25.60 9.40 21.33
CA THR A 30 -26.56 10.38 20.77
C THR A 30 -26.81 11.55 21.71
N GLU A 31 -26.89 11.33 23.03
CA GLU A 31 -27.06 12.38 24.03
C GLU A 31 -25.81 13.27 24.10
N PHE A 32 -24.63 12.65 24.12
CA PHE A 32 -23.39 13.41 24.11
C PHE A 32 -23.25 14.23 22.83
N LEU A 33 -23.49 13.64 21.65
CA LEU A 33 -23.33 14.30 20.36
C LEU A 33 -24.44 15.34 20.09
N GLY A 34 -25.68 15.03 20.46
CA GLY A 34 -26.86 15.78 20.03
C GLY A 34 -26.91 15.94 18.51
N ASP A 35 -27.14 17.17 18.05
CA ASP A 35 -27.10 17.52 16.63
C ASP A 35 -25.76 18.04 16.13
N SER A 36 -24.75 18.02 16.99
CA SER A 36 -23.41 18.48 16.62
C SER A 36 -22.71 17.51 15.68
N GLU A 37 -21.91 18.08 14.79
CA GLU A 37 -20.89 17.36 14.04
C GLU A 37 -19.70 17.03 14.95
N PHE A 38 -18.97 15.96 14.61
CA PHE A 38 -17.93 15.45 15.51
C PHE A 38 -16.69 14.93 14.80
N VAL A 39 -15.61 14.87 15.56
CA VAL A 39 -14.35 14.20 15.22
C VAL A 39 -14.30 12.86 15.95
N TYR A 40 -13.86 11.82 15.26
CA TYR A 40 -13.64 10.51 15.86
C TYR A 40 -12.15 10.21 15.90
N PHE A 41 -11.63 9.79 17.05
CA PHE A 41 -10.23 9.41 17.23
C PHE A 41 -10.15 7.94 17.66
N SER A 42 -9.39 7.13 16.92
CA SER A 42 -9.10 5.74 17.29
C SER A 42 -7.79 5.21 16.70
N MET A 43 -6.90 4.74 17.57
CA MET A 43 -5.63 4.11 17.21
C MET A 43 -5.72 2.59 16.99
N GLY A 44 -6.95 2.07 16.80
CA GLY A 44 -7.18 0.64 16.60
C GLY A 44 -6.99 -0.17 17.89
N SER A 45 -6.65 -1.44 17.75
CA SER A 45 -6.33 -2.35 18.86
C SER A 45 -4.83 -2.62 19.01
N VAL A 46 -4.03 -2.25 18.00
CA VAL A 46 -2.58 -2.49 17.96
C VAL A 46 -1.82 -1.42 18.73
N ALA A 47 -2.13 -0.15 18.50
CA ALA A 47 -1.53 0.95 19.26
C ALA A 47 -2.37 1.20 20.51
N ARG A 48 -1.99 0.57 21.62
CA ARG A 48 -2.72 0.71 22.88
C ARG A 48 -2.40 2.07 23.50
N PRO A 49 -3.35 2.70 24.21
CA PRO A 49 -3.08 3.95 24.91
C PRO A 49 -1.91 3.84 25.87
N GLN A 50 -1.65 2.66 26.43
CA GLN A 50 -0.54 2.39 27.36
C GLN A 50 0.83 2.58 26.69
N ASP A 51 0.91 2.36 25.38
CA ASP A 51 2.12 2.51 24.59
C ASP A 51 2.37 3.99 24.20
N ILE A 52 1.39 4.89 24.45
CA ILE A 52 1.50 6.34 24.21
C ILE A 52 2.01 7.03 25.50
N THR A 53 3.07 7.82 25.37
CA THR A 53 3.66 8.53 26.52
C THR A 53 2.69 9.54 27.13
N ARG A 54 2.89 9.88 28.41
CA ARG A 54 2.07 10.90 29.09
C ARG A 54 2.13 12.26 28.39
N ALA A 55 3.31 12.65 27.90
CA ALA A 55 3.50 13.88 27.15
C ALA A 55 2.65 13.88 25.85
N GLN A 56 2.76 12.83 25.03
CA GLN A 56 1.98 12.72 23.79
C GLN A 56 0.46 12.68 24.06
N LYS A 57 -0.01 12.01 25.12
CA LYS A 57 -1.42 12.07 25.53
C LYS A 57 -1.87 13.49 25.86
N SER A 58 -1.02 14.25 26.56
CA SER A 58 -1.28 15.64 26.89
C SER A 58 -1.40 16.49 25.62
N GLU A 59 -0.48 16.33 24.66
CA GLU A 59 -0.53 17.04 23.37
C GLU A 59 -1.81 16.70 22.59
N ILE A 60 -2.18 15.41 22.53
CA ILE A 60 -3.42 14.95 21.87
C ILE A 60 -4.65 15.56 22.53
N LEU A 61 -4.78 15.44 23.87
CA LEU A 61 -5.93 15.96 24.60
C LEU A 61 -6.05 17.49 24.49
N THR A 62 -4.92 18.20 24.52
CA THR A 62 -4.88 19.66 24.36
C THR A 62 -5.37 20.06 22.97
N ALA A 63 -4.86 19.42 21.91
CA ALA A 63 -5.31 19.68 20.55
C ALA A 63 -6.80 19.42 20.37
N LEU A 64 -7.24 18.21 20.73
CA LEU A 64 -8.63 17.77 20.59
C LEU A 64 -9.59 18.63 21.44
N GLY A 65 -9.14 19.06 22.63
CA GLY A 65 -9.90 19.93 23.52
C GLY A 65 -10.11 21.34 22.97
N SER A 66 -9.18 21.80 22.12
CA SER A 66 -9.26 23.12 21.48
C SER A 66 -10.15 23.16 20.23
N LEU A 67 -10.61 22.00 19.74
CA LEU A 67 -11.43 21.93 18.54
C LEU A 67 -12.86 22.43 18.81
N PRO A 68 -13.51 23.10 17.84
CA PRO A 68 -14.91 23.52 17.95
C PRO A 68 -15.90 22.37 17.76
N TYR A 69 -15.44 21.12 17.81
CA TYR A 69 -16.23 19.91 17.59
C TYR A 69 -16.28 19.07 18.85
N LYS A 70 -17.35 18.27 18.97
CA LYS A 70 -17.35 17.15 19.90
C LYS A 70 -16.38 16.09 19.39
N VAL A 71 -15.69 15.42 20.30
CA VAL A 71 -14.70 14.40 19.99
C VAL A 71 -15.08 13.10 20.67
N LEU A 72 -15.22 12.04 19.90
CA LEU A 72 -15.29 10.68 20.43
C LEU A 72 -13.90 10.08 20.43
N LEU A 73 -13.39 9.72 21.60
CA LEU A 73 -12.03 9.28 21.80
C LEU A 73 -12.00 7.82 22.24
N LYS A 74 -11.58 6.92 21.34
CA LYS A 74 -11.43 5.51 21.70
C LYS A 74 -10.13 5.29 22.48
N TRP A 75 -10.25 5.09 23.79
CA TRP A 75 -9.15 4.82 24.72
C TRP A 75 -9.58 3.85 25.84
N ASP A 76 -8.62 3.26 26.55
CA ASP A 76 -8.87 2.25 27.60
C ASP A 76 -9.44 2.84 28.90
N THR A 77 -10.21 3.93 28.82
CA THR A 77 -10.84 4.61 29.96
C THR A 77 -12.21 5.17 29.59
N THR A 78 -13.07 5.27 30.58
CA THR A 78 -14.33 6.03 30.55
C THR A 78 -14.30 7.20 31.55
N ASP A 79 -13.23 7.31 32.33
CA ASP A 79 -13.03 8.42 33.26
C ASP A 79 -12.77 9.71 32.48
N ARG A 80 -13.49 10.76 32.85
CA ARG A 80 -13.42 12.09 32.23
C ARG A 80 -12.61 13.08 33.06
N SER A 81 -12.08 12.65 34.20
CA SER A 81 -11.25 13.49 35.07
C SER A 81 -10.02 14.00 34.33
N GLY A 82 -9.88 15.32 34.21
CA GLY A 82 -8.78 15.94 33.47
C GLY A 82 -8.88 15.85 31.94
N ILE A 83 -10.01 15.41 31.40
CA ILE A 83 -10.29 15.41 29.96
C ILE A 83 -11.20 16.61 29.62
N PRO A 84 -10.91 17.38 28.56
CA PRO A 84 -11.77 18.47 28.10
C PRO A 84 -13.24 18.06 27.89
N SER A 85 -14.17 18.96 28.20
CA SER A 85 -15.61 18.66 28.23
C SER A 85 -16.21 18.30 26.87
N ASN A 86 -15.59 18.74 25.77
CA ASN A 86 -15.96 18.41 24.40
C ASN A 86 -15.50 17.00 23.97
N ILE A 87 -14.76 16.28 24.82
CA ILE A 87 -14.27 14.93 24.54
C ILE A 87 -15.05 13.91 25.38
N LEU A 88 -15.49 12.84 24.73
CA LEU A 88 -16.03 11.64 25.37
C LEU A 88 -15.07 10.46 25.15
N PRO A 89 -14.35 10.02 26.19
CA PRO A 89 -13.52 8.82 26.13
C PRO A 89 -14.40 7.56 26.24
N SER A 90 -14.09 6.54 25.46
CA SER A 90 -14.71 5.22 25.59
C SER A 90 -13.75 4.09 25.24
N LYS A 91 -13.88 2.97 25.95
CA LYS A 91 -13.16 1.72 25.67
C LYS A 91 -13.57 1.10 24.34
N TRP A 92 -14.83 1.32 23.95
CA TRP A 92 -15.40 0.75 22.73
C TRP A 92 -16.36 1.73 22.06
N LEU A 93 -16.28 1.82 20.74
CA LEU A 93 -17.13 2.69 19.94
C LEU A 93 -17.55 1.96 18.66
N PRO A 94 -18.81 2.11 18.21
CA PRO A 94 -19.30 1.48 16.99
C PRO A 94 -18.77 2.23 15.76
N GLN A 95 -17.51 1.97 15.39
CA GLN A 95 -16.76 2.73 14.39
C GLN A 95 -17.49 2.87 13.04
N GLN A 96 -18.02 1.78 12.49
CA GLN A 96 -18.77 1.80 11.24
C GLN A 96 -19.98 2.74 11.32
N ASP A 97 -20.75 2.65 12.40
CA ASP A 97 -21.95 3.46 12.59
C ASP A 97 -21.61 4.95 12.79
N LEU A 98 -20.51 5.22 13.51
CA LEU A 98 -20.00 6.59 13.67
C LEU A 98 -19.61 7.20 12.34
N LEU A 99 -18.84 6.49 11.52
CA LEU A 99 -18.42 6.95 10.20
C LEU A 99 -19.64 7.10 9.27
N ALA A 100 -20.60 6.19 9.34
CA ALA A 100 -21.82 6.20 8.54
C ALA A 100 -22.86 7.25 8.97
N SER A 101 -22.73 7.85 10.15
CA SER A 101 -23.73 8.75 10.76
C SER A 101 -24.03 10.02 9.95
N GLY A 102 -23.18 10.39 9.00
CA GLY A 102 -23.25 11.66 8.26
C GLY A 102 -22.81 12.89 9.06
N LYS A 103 -22.66 12.76 10.39
CA LYS A 103 -22.19 13.82 11.31
C LYS A 103 -20.68 13.73 11.61
N CYS A 104 -20.03 12.61 11.31
CA CYS A 104 -18.58 12.47 11.44
C CYS A 104 -17.85 13.29 10.38
N ARG A 105 -17.05 14.27 10.81
CA ARG A 105 -16.33 15.19 9.94
C ARG A 105 -14.91 14.75 9.61
N LEU A 106 -14.27 14.09 10.57
CA LEU A 106 -12.88 13.67 10.46
C LEU A 106 -12.67 12.41 11.29
N PHE A 107 -11.90 11.48 10.73
CA PHE A 107 -11.44 10.31 11.44
C PHE A 107 -9.92 10.36 11.66
N ILE A 108 -9.50 10.53 12.91
CA ILE A 108 -8.10 10.47 13.31
C ILE A 108 -7.74 9.01 13.65
N SER A 109 -6.78 8.43 12.94
CA SER A 109 -6.46 7.01 13.08
C SER A 109 -4.98 6.69 12.91
N HIS A 110 -4.55 5.53 13.39
CA HIS A 110 -3.24 4.95 13.07
C HIS A 110 -3.06 4.51 11.60
N GLY A 111 -4.09 4.53 10.75
CA GLY A 111 -3.97 4.17 9.33
C GLY A 111 -3.97 2.67 9.04
N GLY A 112 -4.55 1.85 9.92
CA GLY A 112 -4.82 0.43 9.63
C GLY A 112 -5.74 0.27 8.40
N TYR A 113 -5.45 -0.71 7.55
CA TYR A 113 -6.11 -0.84 6.24
C TYR A 113 -7.64 -0.96 6.34
N ALA A 114 -8.15 -1.73 7.30
CA ALA A 114 -9.59 -1.86 7.52
C ALA A 114 -10.22 -0.48 7.81
N SER A 115 -9.73 0.25 8.82
CA SER A 115 -10.20 1.60 9.18
C SER A 115 -10.15 2.59 8.02
N LEU A 116 -9.08 2.53 7.21
CA LEU A 116 -8.95 3.35 6.02
C LEU A 116 -10.04 3.03 4.98
N VAL A 117 -10.31 1.75 4.71
CA VAL A 117 -11.41 1.36 3.81
C VAL A 117 -12.77 1.80 4.36
N GLU A 118 -13.02 1.70 5.67
CA GLU A 118 -14.27 2.16 6.29
C GLU A 118 -14.47 3.68 6.13
N SER A 119 -13.39 4.46 6.31
CA SER A 119 -13.42 5.90 6.10
C SER A 119 -13.78 6.25 4.66
N VAL A 120 -13.22 5.52 3.68
CA VAL A 120 -13.56 5.67 2.26
C VAL A 120 -15.00 5.25 1.98
N CYS A 121 -15.49 4.15 2.55
CA CYS A 121 -16.88 3.69 2.41
C CYS A 121 -17.90 4.74 2.85
N HIS A 122 -17.54 5.57 3.82
CA HIS A 122 -18.40 6.61 4.38
C HIS A 122 -18.02 8.03 3.95
N GLY A 123 -16.97 8.19 3.13
CA GLY A 123 -16.56 9.47 2.57
C GLY A 123 -16.02 10.45 3.60
N VAL A 124 -15.41 9.93 4.68
CA VAL A 124 -14.85 10.73 5.78
C VAL A 124 -13.34 10.91 5.55
N PRO A 125 -12.81 12.16 5.53
CA PRO A 125 -11.37 12.40 5.45
C PRO A 125 -10.66 12.01 6.77
N MET A 126 -9.34 11.89 6.72
CA MET A 126 -8.56 11.37 7.84
C MET A 126 -7.38 12.24 8.24
N VAL A 127 -6.98 12.15 9.51
CA VAL A 127 -5.59 12.43 9.93
C VAL A 127 -4.99 11.10 10.37
N MET A 128 -3.84 10.75 9.82
CA MET A 128 -3.18 9.49 10.11
C MET A 128 -1.94 9.69 10.98
N LEU A 129 -1.84 8.93 12.06
CA LEU A 129 -0.66 8.82 12.92
C LEU A 129 -0.09 7.39 12.84
N PRO A 130 0.60 7.03 11.75
CA PRO A 130 1.09 5.66 11.54
C PRO A 130 2.03 5.20 12.64
N VAL A 131 1.84 3.97 13.13
CA VAL A 131 2.66 3.39 14.21
C VAL A 131 3.66 2.36 13.66
N SER A 132 3.21 1.43 12.82
CA SER A 132 4.07 0.34 12.32
C SER A 132 3.47 -0.43 11.12
N ILE A 133 4.23 -1.41 10.61
CA ILE A 133 3.83 -2.40 9.59
C ILE A 133 3.50 -1.71 8.25
N ASP A 134 2.26 -1.78 7.81
CA ASP A 134 1.74 -1.31 6.53
C ASP A 134 1.14 0.10 6.66
N GLN A 135 0.97 0.61 7.88
CA GLN A 135 0.28 1.86 8.16
C GLN A 135 0.95 3.07 7.49
N HIS A 136 2.28 3.09 7.40
CA HIS A 136 3.00 4.16 6.69
C HIS A 136 2.69 4.16 5.19
N ALA A 137 2.64 2.98 4.57
CA ALA A 137 2.31 2.84 3.15
C ALA A 137 0.83 3.19 2.89
N ASN A 138 -0.07 2.72 3.74
CA ASN A 138 -1.49 3.08 3.70
C ASN A 138 -1.70 4.60 3.79
N ALA A 139 -0.99 5.24 4.71
CA ALA A 139 -1.07 6.68 4.90
C ALA A 139 -0.50 7.47 3.73
N ALA A 140 0.67 7.07 3.20
CA ALA A 140 1.23 7.68 2.00
C ALA A 140 0.27 7.59 0.80
N GLN A 141 -0.39 6.43 0.63
CA GLN A 141 -1.41 6.25 -0.40
C GLN A 141 -2.64 7.15 -0.15
N ALA A 142 -3.10 7.27 1.09
CA ALA A 142 -4.23 8.13 1.44
C ALA A 142 -3.96 9.62 1.17
N VAL A 143 -2.74 10.10 1.45
CA VAL A 143 -2.29 11.47 1.09
C VAL A 143 -2.28 11.65 -0.43
N GLN A 144 -1.70 10.71 -1.18
CA GLN A 144 -1.68 10.79 -2.64
C GLN A 144 -3.09 10.83 -3.25
N LEU A 145 -4.05 10.17 -2.60
CA LEU A 145 -5.45 10.19 -3.01
C LEU A 145 -6.19 11.47 -2.59
N GLY A 146 -5.56 12.33 -1.77
CA GLY A 146 -6.11 13.57 -1.25
C GLY A 146 -7.17 13.36 -0.17
N ILE A 147 -7.16 12.23 0.54
CA ILE A 147 -8.20 11.88 1.53
C ILE A 147 -7.69 11.93 2.98
N ALA A 148 -6.41 12.18 3.18
CA ALA A 148 -5.81 12.21 4.50
C ALA A 148 -4.62 13.16 4.60
N GLU A 149 -4.37 13.64 5.82
CA GLU A 149 -3.11 14.23 6.26
C GLU A 149 -2.31 13.22 7.08
N ILE A 150 -0.97 13.32 7.08
CA ILE A 150 -0.10 12.48 7.92
C ILE A 150 0.54 13.34 8.99
N LEU A 151 0.42 12.88 10.24
CA LEU A 151 1.16 13.41 11.37
C LEU A 151 2.07 12.33 11.97
N PRO A 152 3.37 12.37 11.67
CA PRO A 152 4.37 11.51 12.30
C PRO A 152 4.44 11.73 13.82
N TRP A 153 4.67 10.65 14.59
CA TRP A 153 4.70 10.71 16.05
C TRP A 153 5.82 11.56 16.65
N ASP A 154 6.95 11.67 15.95
CA ASP A 154 8.08 12.54 16.31
C ASP A 154 7.76 14.03 16.16
N ARG A 155 6.74 14.36 15.36
CA ARG A 155 6.22 15.72 15.16
C ARG A 155 4.91 15.98 15.89
N LEU A 156 4.48 15.05 16.74
CA LEU A 156 3.23 15.18 17.49
C LEU A 156 3.36 16.28 18.55
N THR A 157 2.75 17.41 18.28
CA THR A 157 2.47 18.49 19.23
C THR A 157 0.99 18.88 19.13
N SER A 158 0.49 19.61 20.11
CA SER A 158 -0.89 20.10 20.11
C SER A 158 -1.17 20.97 18.89
N GLU A 159 -0.22 21.84 18.53
CA GLU A 159 -0.30 22.70 17.34
C GLU A 159 -0.19 21.88 16.05
N GLY A 160 0.72 20.89 16.00
CA GLY A 160 0.88 20.02 14.84
C GLY A 160 -0.37 19.19 14.55
N LEU A 161 -0.99 18.62 15.58
CA LEU A 161 -2.25 17.88 15.44
C LEU A 161 -3.40 18.79 15.03
N LYS A 162 -3.51 19.99 15.62
CA LYS A 162 -4.51 20.96 15.20
C LYS A 162 -4.35 21.37 13.73
N THR A 163 -3.13 21.63 13.30
CA THR A 163 -2.81 21.99 11.91
C THR A 163 -3.20 20.88 10.94
N ALA A 164 -2.88 19.61 11.26
CA ALA A 164 -3.28 18.47 10.46
C ALA A 164 -4.81 18.30 10.41
N VAL A 165 -5.50 18.51 11.53
CA VAL A 165 -6.97 18.48 11.60
C VAL A 165 -7.59 19.56 10.71
N ASP A 166 -7.11 20.81 10.80
CA ASP A 166 -7.63 21.93 10.01
C ASP A 166 -7.42 21.69 8.50
N ALA A 167 -6.25 21.17 8.11
CA ALA A 167 -5.96 20.81 6.73
C ALA A 167 -6.84 19.66 6.20
N ALA A 168 -7.03 18.60 7.00
CA ALA A 168 -7.86 17.45 6.65
C ALA A 168 -9.38 17.77 6.61
N LEU A 169 -9.82 18.80 7.34
CA LEU A 169 -11.19 19.32 7.29
C LEU A 169 -11.48 20.21 6.07
N SER A 170 -10.49 20.44 5.21
CA SER A 170 -10.66 21.30 4.04
C SER A 170 -11.71 20.75 3.04
N PRO A 171 -12.37 21.64 2.26
CA PRO A 171 -13.31 21.21 1.23
C PRO A 171 -12.69 20.26 0.19
N ALA A 172 -11.38 20.38 -0.06
CA ALA A 172 -10.65 19.52 -0.99
C ALA A 172 -10.60 18.07 -0.49
N HIS A 173 -10.17 17.85 0.76
CA HIS A 173 -10.14 16.53 1.38
C HIS A 173 -11.53 15.90 1.44
N ARG A 174 -12.55 16.69 1.80
CA ARG A 174 -13.93 16.22 1.83
C ARG A 174 -14.44 15.79 0.45
N SER A 175 -14.13 16.58 -0.59
CA SER A 175 -14.56 16.28 -1.96
C SER A 175 -13.84 15.04 -2.50
N ALA A 176 -12.54 14.91 -2.24
CA ALA A 176 -11.76 13.73 -2.60
C ALA A 176 -12.30 12.47 -1.90
N SER A 177 -12.57 12.51 -0.60
CA SER A 177 -13.14 11.37 0.14
C SER A 177 -14.50 10.95 -0.39
N ARG A 178 -15.38 11.91 -0.71
CA ARG A 178 -16.68 11.64 -1.35
C ARG A 178 -16.54 11.04 -2.75
N TYR A 179 -15.58 11.53 -3.54
CA TYR A 179 -15.31 10.95 -4.86
C TYR A 179 -14.85 9.49 -4.74
N ARG A 180 -13.96 9.17 -3.79
CA ARG A 180 -13.52 7.78 -3.54
C ARG A 180 -14.66 6.90 -3.03
N GLN A 181 -15.53 7.44 -2.17
CA GLN A 181 -16.75 6.75 -1.75
C GLN A 181 -17.64 6.39 -2.95
N GLN A 182 -17.87 7.34 -3.86
CA GLN A 182 -18.69 7.12 -5.06
C GLN A 182 -18.10 6.02 -5.94
N LEU A 183 -16.79 6.06 -6.20
CA LEU A 183 -16.09 5.01 -6.95
C LEU A 183 -16.22 3.63 -6.30
N LEU A 184 -16.10 3.56 -4.97
CA LEU A 184 -16.24 2.29 -4.26
C LEU A 184 -17.67 1.76 -4.32
N ARG A 185 -18.67 2.65 -4.26
CA ARG A 185 -20.09 2.28 -4.32
C ARG A 185 -20.59 2.02 -5.75
N SER A 186 -19.89 2.49 -6.77
CA SER A 186 -20.24 2.29 -8.19
C SER A 186 -19.79 0.93 -8.74
N GLN A 187 -19.45 -0.03 -7.87
CA GLN A 187 -19.14 -1.39 -8.30
C GLN A 187 -20.40 -2.07 -8.85
N PRO A 188 -20.31 -2.79 -9.98
CA PRO A 188 -21.49 -3.40 -10.62
C PRO A 188 -22.08 -4.55 -9.78
N VAL A 189 -21.26 -5.21 -8.97
CA VAL A 189 -21.66 -6.30 -8.09
C VAL A 189 -21.21 -5.97 -6.66
N PRO A 190 -22.06 -6.14 -5.64
CA PRO A 190 -21.65 -5.98 -4.26
C PRO A 190 -20.43 -6.89 -3.93
N PRO A 191 -19.37 -6.37 -3.29
CA PRO A 191 -18.15 -7.15 -3.05
C PRO A 191 -18.37 -8.46 -2.29
N ARG A 192 -19.35 -8.48 -1.38
CA ARG A 192 -19.74 -9.69 -0.64
C ARG A 192 -20.34 -10.76 -1.55
N ASP A 193 -21.25 -10.37 -2.43
CA ASP A 193 -21.92 -11.30 -3.34
C ASP A 193 -20.95 -11.82 -4.40
N LEU A 194 -20.05 -10.95 -4.86
CA LEU A 194 -18.94 -11.34 -5.74
C LEU A 194 -18.02 -12.38 -5.06
N ALA A 195 -17.68 -12.18 -3.79
CA ALA A 195 -16.86 -13.13 -3.04
C ALA A 195 -17.54 -14.50 -2.91
N VAL A 196 -18.84 -14.52 -2.58
CA VAL A 196 -19.64 -15.76 -2.48
C VAL A 196 -19.63 -16.49 -3.82
N HIS A 197 -19.92 -15.77 -4.91
CA HIS A 197 -19.94 -16.34 -6.26
C HIS A 197 -18.62 -17.02 -6.61
N TRP A 198 -17.47 -16.38 -6.37
CA TRP A 198 -16.17 -16.96 -6.72
C TRP A 198 -15.78 -18.14 -5.83
N VAL A 199 -16.15 -18.12 -4.54
CA VAL A 199 -15.97 -19.28 -3.65
C VAL A 199 -16.77 -20.47 -4.18
N GLU A 200 -18.05 -20.25 -4.51
CA GLU A 200 -18.89 -21.30 -5.10
C GLU A 200 -18.32 -21.78 -6.44
N HIS A 201 -17.88 -20.88 -7.31
CA HIS A 201 -17.28 -21.23 -8.61
C HIS A 201 -16.07 -22.14 -8.46
N VAL A 202 -15.17 -21.84 -7.52
CA VAL A 202 -13.99 -22.67 -7.22
C VAL A 202 -14.40 -24.05 -6.72
N MET A 203 -15.39 -24.13 -5.84
CA MET A 203 -15.91 -25.40 -5.32
C MET A 203 -16.53 -26.27 -6.43
N HIS A 204 -17.36 -25.68 -7.29
CA HIS A 204 -18.04 -26.40 -8.37
C HIS A 204 -17.09 -26.93 -9.44
N HIS A 205 -15.95 -26.25 -9.67
CA HIS A 205 -14.99 -26.59 -10.72
C HIS A 205 -13.71 -27.22 -10.17
N GLY A 206 -13.79 -27.92 -9.03
CA GLY A 206 -12.69 -28.72 -8.49
C GLY A 206 -11.39 -27.93 -8.23
N GLY A 207 -11.51 -26.68 -7.79
CA GLY A 207 -10.36 -25.79 -7.55
C GLY A 207 -10.07 -24.79 -8.69
N ALA A 208 -10.89 -24.75 -9.73
CA ALA A 208 -10.78 -23.82 -10.87
C ALA A 208 -9.38 -23.74 -11.50
N PRO A 209 -8.82 -24.88 -11.98
CA PRO A 209 -7.45 -24.92 -12.53
C PRO A 209 -7.25 -23.97 -13.71
N HIS A 210 -8.30 -23.68 -14.49
CA HIS A 210 -8.28 -22.75 -15.62
C HIS A 210 -8.04 -21.28 -15.23
N LEU A 211 -8.16 -20.92 -13.95
CA LEU A 211 -7.86 -19.57 -13.45
C LEU A 211 -6.43 -19.45 -12.89
N ARG A 212 -5.78 -20.58 -12.60
CA ARG A 212 -4.45 -20.61 -11.98
C ARG A 212 -3.39 -20.29 -13.02
N SER A 213 -2.38 -19.52 -12.62
CA SER A 213 -1.20 -19.31 -13.45
C SER A 213 -0.38 -20.59 -13.52
N VAL A 214 -0.04 -21.03 -14.73
CA VAL A 214 0.89 -22.15 -14.98
C VAL A 214 2.25 -21.90 -14.31
N GLY A 215 2.61 -20.63 -14.11
CA GLY A 215 3.84 -20.26 -13.40
C GLY A 215 3.93 -20.83 -11.98
N ALA A 216 2.80 -21.08 -11.32
CA ALA A 216 2.77 -21.69 -9.98
C ALA A 216 3.11 -23.19 -9.97
N GLU A 217 3.13 -23.84 -11.14
CA GLU A 217 3.42 -25.27 -11.29
C GLU A 217 4.84 -25.53 -11.82
N LEU A 218 5.58 -24.47 -12.21
CA LEU A 218 6.93 -24.58 -12.74
C LEU A 218 7.92 -24.96 -11.65
N ASN A 219 8.83 -25.90 -11.98
CA ASN A 219 9.96 -26.19 -11.10
C ASN A 219 11.05 -25.10 -11.21
N PHE A 220 12.03 -25.14 -10.30
CA PHE A 220 13.12 -24.16 -10.24
C PHE A 220 13.85 -23.95 -11.58
N PHE A 221 14.12 -25.03 -12.33
CA PHE A 221 14.83 -24.94 -13.61
C PHE A 221 13.99 -24.25 -14.68
N GLN A 222 12.70 -24.58 -14.77
CA GLN A 222 11.77 -24.00 -15.73
C GLN A 222 11.49 -22.53 -15.42
N TYR A 223 11.25 -22.22 -14.15
CA TYR A 223 10.95 -20.85 -13.70
C TYR A 223 12.08 -19.87 -14.04
N TYR A 224 13.34 -20.28 -13.88
CA TYR A 224 14.51 -19.48 -14.24
C TYR A 224 15.05 -19.76 -15.65
N SER A 225 14.42 -20.65 -16.42
CA SER A 225 14.83 -21.04 -17.77
C SER A 225 16.34 -21.37 -17.87
N LEU A 226 16.85 -22.14 -16.90
CA LEU A 226 18.28 -22.39 -16.76
C LEU A 226 18.87 -23.17 -17.95
N ASP A 227 18.07 -24.02 -18.57
CA ASP A 227 18.40 -24.74 -19.80
C ASP A 227 18.59 -23.77 -20.99
N VAL A 228 17.69 -22.81 -21.16
CA VAL A 228 17.81 -21.75 -22.19
C VAL A 228 19.03 -20.89 -21.94
N LEU A 229 19.28 -20.48 -20.70
CA LEU A 229 20.47 -19.70 -20.33
C LEU A 229 21.77 -20.48 -20.61
N ALA A 230 21.81 -21.77 -20.27
CA ALA A 230 22.95 -22.63 -20.55
C ALA A 230 23.19 -22.79 -22.06
N PHE A 231 22.12 -22.97 -22.85
CA PHE A 231 22.21 -23.03 -24.31
C PHE A 231 22.74 -21.73 -24.91
N LEU A 232 22.21 -20.58 -24.52
CA LEU A 232 22.67 -19.27 -24.98
C LEU A 232 24.13 -19.01 -24.61
N LEU A 233 24.55 -19.40 -23.40
CA LEU A 233 25.94 -19.32 -22.97
C LEU A 233 26.85 -20.21 -23.83
N ALA A 234 26.43 -21.44 -24.13
CA ALA A 234 27.19 -22.34 -25.00
C ALA A 234 27.36 -21.78 -26.42
N VAL A 235 26.31 -21.20 -27.01
CA VAL A 235 26.38 -20.53 -28.32
C VAL A 235 27.35 -19.35 -28.29
N LEU A 236 27.29 -18.52 -27.24
CA LEU A 236 28.20 -17.38 -27.07
C LEU A 236 29.67 -17.84 -26.97
N LEU A 237 29.95 -18.85 -26.15
CA LEU A 237 31.30 -19.41 -25.99
C LEU A 237 31.82 -20.03 -27.30
N LEU A 238 30.97 -20.70 -28.08
CA LEU A 238 31.31 -21.24 -29.38
C LEU A 238 31.64 -20.12 -30.38
N ALA A 239 30.83 -19.06 -30.44
CA ALA A 239 31.06 -17.92 -31.31
C ALA A 239 32.39 -17.20 -30.95
N LEU A 240 32.66 -16.99 -29.66
CA LEU A 240 33.93 -16.42 -29.19
C LEU A 240 35.12 -17.32 -29.56
N LYS A 241 34.99 -18.64 -29.39
CA LYS A 241 36.02 -19.60 -29.79
C LYS A 241 36.29 -19.55 -31.29
N LEU A 242 35.24 -19.52 -32.12
CA LEU A 242 35.35 -19.41 -33.58
C LEU A 242 36.01 -18.08 -33.98
N MET A 243 35.60 -16.96 -33.38
CA MET A 243 36.23 -15.65 -33.61
C MET A 243 37.73 -15.69 -33.30
N VAL A 244 38.11 -16.22 -32.13
CA VAL A 244 39.52 -16.36 -31.75
C VAL A 244 40.28 -17.28 -32.71
N CYS A 245 39.67 -18.38 -33.16
CA CYS A 245 40.25 -19.27 -34.16
C CYS A 245 40.47 -18.55 -35.50
N VAL A 246 39.51 -17.75 -35.98
CA VAL A 246 39.64 -16.96 -37.21
C VAL A 246 40.74 -15.91 -37.07
N VAL A 247 40.76 -15.14 -35.97
CA VAL A 247 41.81 -14.13 -35.73
C VAL A 247 43.19 -14.78 -35.68
N ARG A 248 43.35 -15.91 -34.98
CA ARG A 248 44.61 -16.67 -34.95
C ARG A 248 44.98 -17.24 -36.31
N GLY A 249 44.00 -17.72 -37.08
CA GLY A 249 44.19 -18.19 -38.46
C GLY A 249 44.71 -17.07 -39.37
N CYS A 250 44.02 -15.92 -39.38
CA CYS A 250 44.44 -14.73 -40.11
C CYS A 250 45.84 -14.26 -39.70
N TRP A 251 46.13 -14.22 -38.40
CA TRP A 251 47.46 -13.88 -37.88
C TRP A 251 48.54 -14.83 -38.39
N ARG A 252 48.32 -16.15 -38.32
CA ARG A 252 49.26 -17.16 -38.83
C ARG A 252 49.44 -17.07 -40.34
N CYS A 253 48.40 -16.79 -41.11
CA CYS A 253 48.51 -16.58 -42.56
C CYS A 253 49.34 -15.34 -42.91
N VAL A 254 49.14 -14.23 -42.19
CA VAL A 254 49.89 -12.99 -42.41
C VAL A 254 51.36 -13.14 -41.99
N CYS A 255 51.63 -13.66 -40.78
CA CYS A 255 53.00 -13.89 -40.31
C CYS A 255 53.72 -14.99 -41.10
N GLY A 256 53.03 -16.05 -41.51
CA GLY A 256 53.59 -17.13 -42.33
C GLY A 256 54.00 -16.67 -43.74
N ARG A 257 53.17 -15.84 -44.40
CA ARG A 257 53.55 -15.21 -45.67
C ARG A 257 54.75 -14.27 -45.53
N ARG A 258 54.85 -13.55 -44.41
CA ARG A 258 55.98 -12.65 -44.12
C ARG A 258 57.29 -13.43 -43.93
N ALA A 259 57.27 -14.53 -43.19
CA ALA A 259 58.43 -15.40 -43.00
C ALA A 259 58.91 -16.09 -44.29
N VAL A 260 57.97 -16.53 -45.15
CA VAL A 260 58.32 -17.10 -46.47
C VAL A 260 58.91 -16.02 -47.39
N ALA A 261 58.31 -14.82 -47.43
CA ALA A 261 58.83 -13.71 -48.23
C ALA A 261 60.23 -13.25 -47.76
N GLU A 262 60.50 -13.24 -46.46
CA GLU A 262 61.82 -12.93 -45.90
C GLU A 262 62.85 -14.02 -46.24
N SER A 263 62.47 -15.30 -46.15
CA SER A 263 63.32 -16.44 -46.54
C SER A 263 63.67 -16.41 -48.04
N GLU A 264 62.69 -16.14 -48.92
CA GLU A 264 62.93 -16.02 -50.35
C GLU A 264 63.83 -14.82 -50.68
N ALA A 265 63.66 -13.70 -49.98
CA ALA A 265 64.51 -12.52 -50.13
C ALA A 265 65.96 -12.78 -49.68
N GLN A 266 66.16 -13.50 -48.58
CA GLN A 266 67.48 -13.93 -48.12
C GLN A 266 68.15 -14.90 -49.11
N MET A 267 67.40 -15.87 -49.64
CA MET A 267 67.92 -16.84 -50.60
C MET A 267 68.29 -16.21 -51.96
N LYS A 268 67.57 -15.15 -52.37
CA LYS A 268 67.94 -14.34 -53.55
C LYS A 268 69.20 -13.52 -53.33
N ARG A 269 69.40 -12.93 -52.15
CA ARG A 269 70.62 -12.19 -51.80
C ARG A 269 71.85 -13.09 -51.77
N ALA A 270 71.74 -14.29 -51.22
CA ALA A 270 72.84 -15.27 -51.17
C ALA A 270 73.25 -15.86 -52.54
N LYS A 271 72.48 -15.61 -53.61
CA LYS A 271 72.82 -16.02 -54.99
C LYS A 271 73.46 -14.90 -55.82
N GLN A 272 73.56 -13.69 -55.28
CA GLN A 272 74.14 -12.51 -55.95
C GLN A 272 75.53 -12.14 -55.44
N GLU A 273 76.06 -12.86 -54.46
CA GLU A 273 77.45 -12.84 -54.00
C GLU A 273 78.20 -14.06 -54.56
#